data_AF-A0A7C6NW92-F1
#
_entry.id   AF-A0A7C6NW92-F1
#
_cell.length_a   1.000
_cell.length_b   1.000
_cell.length_c   1.000
_cell.angle_alpha   90.00
_cell.angle_beta   90.00
_cell.angle_gamma   90.00
#
_symmetry.space_group_name_H-M   'P 1'
#
loop_
_entity.id
_entity.type
_entity.pdbx_description
1 polymer ?
#
loop_
_entity_poly.entity_id
_entity_poly.type
_entity_poly.pdbx_seq_one_letter_code
_entity_poly.pdbx_strand_id
1 'polypeptide(L)' 'MNSDLQKFADACVAKGKYEEIGDSKNGNRQYKVINSIYLLLKKEKRLHELLELINHNNPYVRSWAAGYVLPLSPAQAEKR' A
#
# COMPACT_ATOMS: atom_id res chain seq x y z
N MET A 1 0.80 -4.54 -16.34
CA MET A 1 0.79 -4.08 -14.93
C MET A 1 -0.65 -4.11 -14.45
N ASN A 2 -0.95 -4.82 -13.36
CA ASN A 2 -2.31 -4.88 -12.81
C ASN A 2 -2.77 -3.47 -12.42
N SER A 3 -3.86 -2.99 -13.02
CA SER A 3 -4.40 -1.66 -12.80
C SER A 3 -4.65 -1.34 -11.33
N ASP A 4 -4.92 -2.36 -10.52
CA ASP A 4 -5.19 -2.24 -9.09
C ASP A 4 -3.93 -1.95 -8.26
N LEU A 5 -2.80 -2.59 -8.58
CA LEU A 5 -1.52 -2.32 -7.93
C LEU A 5 -1.02 -0.92 -8.26
N GLN A 6 -1.24 -0.47 -9.49
CA GLN A 6 -0.85 0.88 -9.89
C GLN A 6 -1.71 1.93 -9.20
N LYS A 7 -3.02 1.70 -9.06
CA LYS A 7 -3.90 2.55 -8.24
C LYS A 7 -3.51 2.55 -6.77
N PHE A 8 -3.10 1.40 -6.23
CA PHE A 8 -2.61 1.30 -4.86
C PHE A 8 -1.34 2.12 -4.67
N ALA A 9 -0.37 1.98 -5.59
CA ALA A 9 0.87 2.71 -5.55
C ALA A 9 0.63 4.23 -5.67
N ASP A 10 -0.20 4.66 -6.62
CA ASP A 10 -0.55 6.07 -6.80
C ASP A 10 -1.24 6.66 -5.56
N ALA A 11 -2.19 5.93 -4.97
CA ALA A 11 -2.85 6.36 -3.74
C ALA A 11 -1.89 6.45 -2.54
N CYS A 12 -0.91 5.53 -2.43
CA CYS A 12 0.14 5.59 -1.40
C CYS A 12 1.02 6.83 -1.56
N VAL A 13 1.44 7.14 -2.80
CA VAL A 13 2.22 8.35 -3.11
C VAL A 13 1.41 9.60 -2.81
N ALA A 14 0.15 9.64 -3.25
CA ALA A 14 -0.75 10.75 -2.99
C ALA A 14 -0.97 10.95 -1.49
N LYS A 15 -1.18 9.88 -0.72
CA LYS A 15 -1.31 9.98 0.75
C LYS A 15 -0.06 10.59 1.38
N GLY A 16 1.14 10.12 1.01
CA GLY A 16 2.41 10.68 1.50
C GLY A 16 2.49 12.18 1.24
N LYS A 17 2.21 12.61 0.01
CA LYS A 17 2.19 14.04 -0.36
C LYS A 17 1.15 14.85 0.41
N TYR A 18 -0.05 14.32 0.60
CA TYR A 18 -1.09 15.00 1.38
C TYR A 18 -0.71 15.15 2.86
N GLU A 19 -0.02 14.17 3.44
CA GLU A 19 0.51 14.26 4.80
C GLU A 19 1.63 15.29 4.91
N GLU A 20 2.52 15.38 3.91
CA GLU A 20 3.58 16.41 3.88
C GLU A 20 3.05 17.84 3.84
N ILE A 21 1.95 18.08 3.12
CA ILE A 21 1.32 19.40 3.05
C ILE A 21 0.31 19.66 4.18
N GLY A 22 0.11 18.70 5.09
CA GLY A 22 -0.85 18.80 6.20
C GLY A 22 -2.33 18.67 5.79
N ASP A 23 -2.62 18.19 4.58
CA ASP A 23 -3.99 17.98 4.10
C ASP A 23 -4.53 16.61 4.53
N SER A 24 -4.86 16.52 5.83
CA SER A 24 -5.39 15.31 6.46
C SER A 24 -6.71 14.86 5.82
N LYS A 25 -7.50 15.76 5.23
CA LYS A 25 -8.79 15.43 4.60
C LYS A 25 -8.57 14.60 3.34
N ASN A 26 -7.67 15.06 2.47
CA ASN A 26 -7.32 14.34 1.26
C ASN A 26 -6.46 13.09 1.57
N GLY A 27 -5.56 13.17 2.55
CA GLY A 27 -4.81 12.00 3.05
C GLY A 27 -5.72 10.86 3.53
N ASN A 28 -6.77 11.17 4.29
CA ASN A 28 -7.75 10.17 4.72
C ASN A 28 -8.59 9.60 3.57
N ARG A 29 -8.87 10.41 2.54
CA ARG A 29 -9.55 9.91 1.34
C ARG A 29 -8.70 8.88 0.62
N GLN A 30 -7.41 9.15 0.46
CA GLN A 30 -6.47 8.21 -0.15
C GLN A 30 -6.30 6.95 0.71
N TYR A 31 -6.24 7.08 2.04
CA TYR A 31 -6.22 5.92 2.93
C TYR A 31 -7.41 4.98 2.70
N LYS A 32 -8.62 5.53 2.55
CA LYS A 32 -9.81 4.71 2.24
C LYS A 32 -9.68 3.97 0.92
N VAL A 33 -9.07 4.59 -0.10
CA VAL A 33 -8.81 3.96 -1.40
C VAL A 33 -7.80 2.82 -1.24
N ILE A 34 -6.66 3.07 -0.58
CA ILE A 34 -5.61 2.08 -0.28
C ILE A 34 -6.23 0.87 0.44
N ASN A 35 -7.01 1.12 1.49
CA ASN A 35 -7.62 0.06 2.29
C ASN A 35 -8.68 -0.73 1.50
N SER A 36 -9.49 -0.08 0.68
CA SER A 36 -10.46 -0.76 -0.19
C SER A 36 -9.77 -1.68 -1.20
N ILE A 37 -8.68 -1.23 -1.82
CA ILE A 37 -7.89 -2.05 -2.77
C ILE A 37 -7.25 -3.23 -2.03
N TYR A 38 -6.68 -3.00 -0.85
CA TYR A 38 -6.14 -4.07 -0.01
C TYR A 38 -7.18 -5.13 0.35
N LEU A 39 -8.39 -4.71 0.76
CA LEU A 39 -9.48 -5.63 1.08
C LEU A 39 -9.93 -6.42 -0.15
N LEU A 40 -9.97 -5.79 -1.32
CA LEU A 40 -10.28 -6.46 -2.59
C LEU A 40 -9.22 -7.52 -2.92
N LEU A 41 -7.93 -7.14 -2.89
CA LEU A 41 -6.81 -8.07 -3.09
C LEU A 41 -6.82 -9.22 -2.08
N LYS A 42 -7.17 -8.95 -0.82
CA LYS A 42 -7.32 -9.96 0.23
C LYS A 42 -8.46 -10.93 -0.08
N LYS A 43 -9.61 -10.42 -0.51
CA LYS A 43 -10.77 -11.23 -0.90
C LYS A 43 -10.46 -12.12 -2.11
N GLU A 44 -9.70 -11.60 -3.07
CA GLU A 44 -9.27 -12.33 -4.26
C GLU A 44 -8.06 -13.26 -4.04
N LYS A 45 -7.49 -13.31 -2.82
CA LYS A 45 -6.24 -14.03 -2.50
C LYS A 45 -5.04 -13.57 -3.35
N ARG A 46 -5.07 -12.33 -3.84
CA ARG A 46 -4.04 -11.66 -4.65
C ARG A 46 -3.07 -10.80 -3.84
N LEU A 47 -3.05 -11.00 -2.53
CA LEU A 47 -2.14 -10.30 -1.61
C LEU A 47 -0.66 -10.51 -1.93
N HIS A 48 -0.31 -11.63 -2.54
CA HIS A 48 1.06 -11.89 -3.00
C HIS A 48 1.54 -10.84 -4.01
N GLU A 49 0.65 -10.18 -4.74
CA GLU A 49 1.00 -9.08 -5.64
C GLU A 49 1.48 -7.83 -4.89
N LEU A 50 1.08 -7.63 -3.63
CA LEU A 50 1.63 -6.54 -2.79
C LEU A 50 3.10 -6.78 -2.43
N LEU A 51 3.59 -8.03 -2.48
CA LEU A 51 5.02 -8.32 -2.28
C LEU A 51 5.87 -7.69 -3.39
N GLU A 52 5.36 -7.61 -4.62
CA GLU A 52 6.07 -6.95 -5.73
C GLU A 52 6.26 -5.45 -5.45
N LEU A 53 5.34 -4.83 -4.71
CA LEU A 53 5.39 -3.42 -4.34
C LEU A 53 6.38 -3.11 -3.20
N ILE A 54 6.89 -4.13 -2.49
CA ILE A 54 7.93 -3.93 -1.44
C ILE A 54 9.26 -3.46 -2.05
N ASN A 55 9.53 -3.83 -3.31
CA ASN A 55 10.71 -3.39 -4.06
C ASN A 55 10.43 -2.17 -4.95
N HIS A 56 9.31 -1.47 -4.74
CA HIS A 56 8.96 -0.31 -5.55
C HIS A 56 9.93 0.86 -5.32
N ASN A 57 10.19 1.67 -6.36
CA ASN A 57 11.12 2.80 -6.30
C ASN A 57 10.66 3.92 -5.33
N ASN A 58 9.39 3.92 -4.93
CA ASN A 58 8.82 4.97 -4.11
C ASN A 58 8.75 4.55 -2.62
N PRO A 59 9.34 5.32 -1.69
CA PRO A 59 9.42 4.95 -0.28
C PRO A 59 8.05 4.82 0.40
N TYR A 60 7.07 5.66 0.03
CA TYR A 60 5.72 5.57 0.60
C TYR A 60 5.05 4.25 0.23
N VAL A 61 5.15 3.86 -1.05
CA VAL A 61 4.58 2.60 -1.55
C VAL A 61 5.20 1.40 -0.82
N ARG A 62 6.53 1.42 -0.61
CA ARG A 62 7.23 0.35 0.11
C ARG A 62 6.77 0.23 1.57
N SER A 63 6.68 1.35 2.29
CA SER A 63 6.26 1.34 3.70
C SER A 63 4.84 0.81 3.87
N TRP A 64 3.92 1.24 3.00
CA TRP A 64 2.54 0.76 3.02
C TRP A 64 2.45 -0.72 2.64
N ALA A 65 3.10 -1.13 1.55
CA ALA A 65 3.12 -2.53 1.14
C ALA A 65 3.67 -3.45 2.25
N ALA A 66 4.79 -3.07 2.87
CA ALA A 66 5.37 -3.82 3.98
C ALA A 66 4.40 -3.96 5.16
N GLY A 67 3.72 -2.87 5.55
CA GLY A 67 2.75 -2.88 6.65
C GLY A 67 1.52 -3.77 6.39
N TYR A 68 1.01 -3.76 5.16
CA TYR A 68 -0.15 -4.57 4.78
C TYR A 68 0.18 -6.05 4.57
N VAL A 69 1.43 -6.37 4.22
CA VAL A 69 1.89 -7.76 4.06
C VAL A 69 2.42 -8.36 5.36
N LEU A 70 2.77 -7.54 6.35
CA LEU A 70 3.20 -7.95 7.69
C LEU A 70 2.29 -9.02 8.34
N PRO A 71 0.95 -8.89 8.37
CA PRO A 71 0.06 -9.90 8.95
C PRO A 71 -0.06 -11.20 8.13
N LEU A 72 0.46 -11.25 6.89
CA LEU A 72 0.40 -12.43 6.02
C LEU A 72 1.66 -13.29 6.07
N SER A 73 2.77 -12.73 6.54
CA SER A 73 3.99 -13.47 6.80
C SER A 73 4.77 -12.81 7.93
N PRO A 74 4.39 -13.08 9.20
CA PRO A 74 5.23 -12.69 10.33
C PRO A 74 6.69 -13.18 10.16
N ALA A 75 6.89 -14.32 9.47
CA ALA A 75 8.20 -14.90 9.23
C ALA A 75 9.10 -14.17 8.20
N GLN A 76 8.56 -13.28 7.34
CA GLN A 76 9.37 -12.53 6.36
C GLN A 76 9.64 -11.08 6.79
N ALA A 77 8.83 -10.52 7.68
CA ALA A 77 9.01 -9.15 8.18
C ALA A 77 10.09 -9.03 9.27
N GLU A 78 10.44 -10.12 9.95
CA GLU A 78 11.39 -10.12 11.08
C GLU A 78 12.87 -10.08 10.66
N LYS A 79 13.18 -10.14 9.36
CA LYS A 79 14.56 -10.00 8.83
C LYS A 79 14.77 -8.63 8.19
N ARG A 80 14.67 -7.55 8.96
CA ARG A 80 15.30 -6.27 8.60
C ARG A 80 15.82 -5.54 9.82
#